data_AF-A0A1G9IU58-F1
#
_entry.id   AF-A0A1G9IU58-F1
#
_cell.length_a   1.000
_cell.length_b   1.000
_cell.length_c   1.000
_cell.angle_alpha   90.00
_cell.angle_beta   90.00
_cell.angle_gamma   90.00
#
_symmetry.space_group_name_H-M   'P 1'
#
loop_
_entity.id
_entity.type
_entity.pdbx_description
1 polymer ?
#
loop_
_entity_poly.entity_id
_entity_poly.type
_entity_poly.pdbx_seq_one_letter_code
_entity_poly.pdbx_strand_id
1 'polypeptide(L)'
;MIREDRFLISRKPYAVDLASLRGSRTDTPQGRNPYYFGGFIDAVWFRRRRGVTVACIGHLWDNQYPEPADGAAFLAAHKDGRYGGDTYGRWDGDSYWGNVTLAEQERHLAILRPMLANYPAVPAGYDGWWTFQTRT
;
A
#
# COMPACT_ATOMS: atom_id res chain seq x y z
N MET A 1 -3.89 -1.36 25.04
CA MET A 1 -2.88 -0.35 24.70
C MET A 1 -2.07 -0.91 23.53
N ILE A 2 -2.33 -0.41 22.34
CA ILE A 2 -1.57 -0.70 21.14
C ILE A 2 -1.37 0.66 20.49
N ARG A 3 -0.13 1.08 20.19
CA ARG A 3 0.13 2.34 19.49
C ARG A 3 -0.07 2.11 17.98
N GLU A 4 -1.29 1.71 17.63
CA GLU A 4 -1.81 1.36 16.29
C GLU A 4 -2.62 2.52 15.67
N ASP A 5 -2.77 3.61 16.41
CA ASP A 5 -3.82 4.62 16.24
C ASP A 5 -3.64 5.52 15.00
N ARG A 6 -2.54 5.36 14.26
CA ARG A 6 -2.24 6.16 13.06
C ARG A 6 -1.95 5.37 11.79
N PHE A 7 -1.61 4.08 11.90
CA PHE A 7 -1.29 3.25 10.73
C PHE A 7 -1.69 1.80 11.01
N LEU A 8 -2.67 1.28 10.25
CA LEU A 8 -2.97 -0.14 10.25
C LEU A 8 -1.88 -0.86 9.47
N ILE A 9 -1.06 -1.63 10.17
CA ILE A 9 -0.13 -2.55 9.53
C ILE A 9 -0.97 -3.67 8.94
N SER A 10 -1.17 -3.63 7.61
CA SER A 10 -1.85 -4.71 6.91
C SER A 10 -1.08 -6.02 7.14
N ARG A 11 -1.80 -7.14 7.29
CA ARG A 11 -1.21 -8.48 7.43
C ARG A 11 -0.46 -8.94 6.16
N LYS A 12 -0.37 -8.07 5.16
CA LYS A 12 0.68 -7.96 4.14
C LYS A 12 1.30 -6.57 4.39
N PRO A 13 2.59 -6.38 4.72
CA PRO A 13 3.16 -5.16 5.26
C PRO A 13 3.40 -4.14 4.14
N TYR A 14 2.27 -3.58 3.76
CA TYR A 14 2.15 -2.21 3.36
C TYR A 14 1.94 -1.41 4.65
N ALA A 15 2.62 -0.27 4.79
CA ALA A 15 2.11 0.76 5.69
C ALA A 15 1.16 1.62 4.86
N VAL A 16 -0.04 1.85 5.36
CA VAL A 16 -1.14 2.46 4.61
C VAL A 16 -1.74 3.60 5.43
N ASP A 17 -2.07 4.71 4.76
CA ASP A 17 -2.89 5.76 5.36
C ASP A 17 -4.37 5.40 5.18
N LEU A 18 -5.02 4.96 6.25
CA LEU A 18 -6.43 4.55 6.23
C LEU A 18 -7.39 5.68 5.84
N ALA A 19 -7.04 6.93 6.12
CA ALA A 19 -7.86 8.09 5.80
C ALA A 19 -7.75 8.50 4.32
N SER A 20 -6.81 7.92 3.57
CA SER A 20 -6.54 8.28 2.17
C SER A 20 -7.37 7.49 1.16
N LEU A 21 -8.31 6.63 1.62
CA LEU A 21 -9.19 5.89 0.73
C LEU A 21 -10.00 6.85 -0.14
N ARG A 22 -9.88 6.66 -1.45
CA ARG A 22 -10.59 7.44 -2.47
C ARG A 22 -10.97 6.53 -3.61
N GLY A 23 -12.00 6.89 -4.36
CA GLY A 23 -12.44 6.10 -5.50
C GLY A 23 -13.77 6.58 -6.03
N SER A 24 -14.28 5.87 -7.02
CA SER A 24 -15.60 6.10 -7.58
C SER A 24 -16.23 4.80 -8.04
N ARG A 25 -17.55 4.81 -8.13
CA ARG A 25 -18.29 3.71 -8.75
C ARG A 25 -18.11 3.76 -10.25
N THR A 26 -17.85 2.60 -10.84
CA THR A 26 -17.75 2.41 -12.29
C THR A 26 -18.69 1.30 -12.72
N ASP A 27 -19.20 1.42 -13.94
CA ASP A 27 -20.03 0.39 -14.56
C ASP A 27 -19.20 -0.88 -14.75
N THR A 28 -19.83 -2.04 -14.53
CA THR A 28 -19.10 -3.31 -14.64
C THR A 28 -19.00 -3.74 -16.11
N PRO A 29 -17.79 -4.03 -16.64
CA PRO A 29 -17.63 -4.42 -18.05
C PRO A 29 -18.36 -5.71 -18.44
N GLN A 30 -18.81 -6.51 -17.46
CA GLN A 30 -19.30 -7.88 -17.64
C GLN A 30 -20.67 -8.11 -16.98
N GLY A 31 -21.31 -7.09 -16.42
CA GLY A 31 -22.63 -7.20 -15.77
C GLY A 31 -22.68 -8.10 -14.53
N ARG A 32 -21.52 -8.56 -14.00
CA ARG A 32 -21.47 -9.46 -12.84
C ARG A 32 -21.98 -8.82 -11.56
N ASN A 33 -21.75 -7.52 -11.39
CA ASN A 33 -22.25 -6.72 -10.28
C ASN A 33 -22.92 -5.45 -10.84
N PRO A 34 -23.80 -4.79 -10.06
CA PRO A 34 -24.40 -3.51 -10.45
C PRO A 34 -23.36 -2.40 -10.69
N TYR A 35 -22.25 -2.43 -9.96
CA TYR A 35 -21.10 -1.53 -10.13
C TYR A 35 -19.84 -2.17 -9.52
N TYR A 36 -18.68 -1.59 -9.80
CA TYR A 36 -17.47 -1.78 -9.00
C TYR A 36 -17.04 -0.45 -8.36
N PHE A 37 -16.54 -0.49 -7.14
CA PHE A 37 -15.83 0.63 -6.55
C PHE A 37 -14.35 0.50 -6.93
N GLY A 38 -13.86 1.41 -7.77
CA GLY A 38 -12.44 1.52 -8.11
C GLY A 38 -11.72 2.34 -7.04
N GLY A 39 -11.22 1.65 -6.01
CA GLY A 39 -10.63 2.26 -4.83
C GLY A 39 -9.11 2.37 -4.90
N PHE A 40 -8.58 3.43 -4.31
CA PHE A 40 -7.17 3.73 -4.16
C PHE A 40 -6.88 4.16 -2.72
N ILE A 41 -5.76 3.70 -2.17
CA ILE A 41 -5.34 4.06 -0.81
C ILE A 41 -3.81 4.21 -0.77
N ASP A 42 -3.31 5.28 -0.17
CA ASP A 42 -1.88 5.58 -0.16
C ASP A 42 -1.11 4.58 0.70
N ALA A 43 0.00 4.09 0.16
CA ALA A 43 0.76 3.00 0.75
C ALA A 43 2.27 3.10 0.49
N VAL A 44 3.02 2.45 1.38
CA VAL A 44 4.46 2.22 1.27
C VAL A 44 4.78 0.74 1.49
N TRP A 45 5.74 0.20 0.73
CA TRP A 45 6.16 -1.20 0.83
C TRP A 45 7.60 -1.40 0.39
N PHE A 46 8.26 -2.43 0.90
CA PHE A 46 9.54 -2.83 0.35
C PHE A 46 9.37 -3.56 -0.99
N ARG A 47 10.26 -3.26 -1.94
CA ARG A 47 10.40 -3.96 -3.23
C ARG A 47 11.87 -4.30 -3.48
N ARG A 48 12.18 -5.54 -3.85
CA ARG A 48 13.50 -5.89 -4.42
C ARG A 48 13.47 -5.77 -5.94
N ARG A 49 14.42 -5.02 -6.52
CA ARG A 49 14.59 -4.93 -7.98
C ARG A 49 16.08 -4.88 -8.30
N ARG A 50 16.55 -5.78 -9.17
CA ARG A 50 17.96 -5.87 -9.60
C ARG A 50 18.95 -5.95 -8.41
N GLY A 51 18.62 -6.74 -7.40
CA GLY A 51 19.49 -6.95 -6.23
C GLY A 51 19.42 -5.86 -5.17
N VAL A 52 18.81 -4.70 -5.45
CA VAL A 52 18.63 -3.59 -4.51
C VAL A 52 17.24 -3.67 -3.88
N THR A 53 17.16 -3.43 -2.58
CA THR A 53 15.87 -3.26 -1.88
C THR A 53 15.60 -1.78 -1.71
N VAL A 54 14.41 -1.36 -2.08
CA VAL A 54 13.94 0.02 -1.93
C VAL A 54 12.57 0.02 -1.26
N ALA A 55 12.23 1.09 -0.54
CA ALA A 55 10.85 1.34 -0.17
C ALA A 55 10.15 2.02 -1.36
N CYS A 56 9.16 1.35 -1.93
CA CYS A 56 8.22 1.90 -2.90
C CYS A 56 7.13 2.67 -2.17
N ILE A 57 6.72 3.77 -2.79
CA ILE A 57 5.75 4.69 -2.23
C ILE A 57 4.75 5.04 -3.33
N GLY A 58 3.46 4.98 -3.02
CA GLY A 58 2.40 5.32 -3.94
C GLY A 58 1.03 4.89 -3.41
N HIS A 59 0.27 4.11 -4.18
CA HIS A 59 -1.03 3.61 -3.70
C HIS A 59 -1.25 2.12 -3.94
N LEU A 60 -2.11 1.49 -3.14
CA LEU A 60 -2.77 0.25 -3.49
C LEU A 60 -4.08 0.57 -4.21
N TRP A 61 -4.46 -0.26 -5.15
CA TRP A 61 -5.72 -0.12 -5.88
C TRP A 61 -6.47 -1.45 -5.94
N ASP A 62 -7.79 -1.39 -5.96
CA ASP A 62 -8.65 -2.57 -6.07
C ASP A 62 -10.03 -2.21 -6.61
N ASN A 63 -10.63 -3.12 -7.35
CA ASN A 63 -12.02 -3.02 -7.78
C ASN A 63 -12.88 -3.91 -6.88
N GLN A 64 -13.64 -3.30 -5.98
CA GLN A 64 -14.38 -4.02 -4.94
C GLN A 64 -15.89 -3.91 -5.14
N TYR A 65 -16.58 -4.99 -4.77
CA TYR A 65 -18.03 -5.01 -4.59
C TYR A 65 -18.36 -5.92 -3.40
N PRO A 66 -19.12 -5.45 -2.40
CA PRO A 66 -19.67 -4.09 -2.27
C PRO A 66 -18.59 -3.02 -2.04
N GLU A 67 -18.96 -1.73 -2.19
CA GLU A 67 -18.11 -0.61 -1.80
C GLU A 67 -17.72 -0.72 -0.31
N PRO A 68 -16.43 -0.60 0.03
CA PRO A 68 -15.99 -0.69 1.41
C PRO A 68 -16.44 0.54 2.21
N ALA A 69 -16.76 0.34 3.49
CA ALA A 69 -17.18 1.43 4.37
C ALA A 69 -16.05 2.42 4.68
N ASP A 70 -14.80 1.93 4.72
CA ASP A 70 -13.60 2.71 5.04
C ASP A 70 -12.33 2.01 4.52
N GLY A 71 -11.17 2.64 4.75
CA GLY A 71 -9.87 2.09 4.35
C GLY A 71 -9.55 0.73 5.00
N ALA A 72 -10.04 0.48 6.22
CA ALA A 72 -9.79 -0.81 6.90
C ALA A 72 -10.57 -1.94 6.23
N ALA A 73 -11.83 -1.69 5.88
CA ALA A 73 -12.66 -2.61 5.11
C ALA A 73 -12.08 -2.85 3.71
N PHE A 74 -11.59 -1.79 3.03
CA PHE A 74 -10.90 -1.90 1.74
C PHE A 74 -9.70 -2.86 1.84
N LEU A 75 -8.83 -2.66 2.84
CA LEU A 75 -7.64 -3.51 3.01
C LEU A 75 -7.97 -4.96 3.40
N ALA A 76 -9.03 -5.18 4.19
CA ALA A 76 -9.48 -6.51 4.54
C ALA A 76 -10.00 -7.29 3.32
N ALA A 77 -10.65 -6.58 2.39
CA ALA A 77 -11.14 -7.13 1.12
C ALA A 77 -10.04 -7.23 0.05
N HIS A 78 -8.91 -6.52 0.22
CA HIS A 78 -7.78 -6.48 -0.72
C HIS A 78 -6.95 -7.79 -0.71
N LYS A 79 -7.54 -8.83 -1.32
CA LYS A 79 -6.97 -10.18 -1.34
C LYS A 79 -5.99 -10.40 -2.49
N ASP A 80 -6.18 -9.71 -3.61
CA ASP A 80 -5.28 -9.82 -4.76
C ASP A 80 -4.11 -8.84 -4.62
N GLY A 81 -2.96 -9.35 -4.15
CA GLY A 81 -1.71 -8.59 -4.07
C GLY A 81 -0.83 -8.72 -5.31
N ARG A 82 -1.33 -9.33 -6.40
CA ARG A 82 -0.53 -9.61 -7.61
C ARG A 82 -0.18 -8.35 -8.40
N TYR A 83 -1.04 -7.33 -8.32
CA TYR A 83 -0.80 -6.01 -8.88
C TYR A 83 -0.27 -5.11 -7.76
N GLY A 84 1.01 -5.29 -7.44
CA GLY A 84 1.70 -4.42 -6.49
C GLY A 84 1.38 -2.96 -6.84
N GLY A 85 1.08 -2.17 -5.81
CA GLY A 85 0.58 -0.81 -5.96
C GLY A 85 1.34 0.06 -6.97
N ASP A 86 0.68 1.06 -7.52
CA ASP A 86 1.35 2.00 -8.41
C ASP A 86 2.42 2.75 -7.61
N THR A 87 3.66 2.65 -8.10
CA THR A 87 4.81 3.26 -7.44
C THR A 87 5.07 4.63 -8.06
N TYR A 88 4.92 5.66 -7.24
CA TYR A 88 5.19 7.07 -7.60
C TYR A 88 6.49 7.60 -6.99
N GLY A 89 6.98 6.93 -5.95
CA GLY A 89 8.21 7.27 -5.26
C GLY A 89 9.00 6.03 -4.87
N ARG A 90 10.31 6.23 -4.69
CA ARG A 90 11.25 5.23 -4.18
C ARG A 90 12.14 5.89 -3.14
N TRP A 91 12.41 5.18 -2.07
CA TRP A 91 13.46 5.53 -1.13
C TRP A 91 14.48 4.39 -1.08
N ASP A 92 15.75 4.71 -1.33
CA ASP A 92 16.83 3.74 -1.50
C ASP A 92 17.64 3.46 -0.21
N GLY A 93 17.34 4.17 0.88
CA GLY A 93 18.14 4.15 2.11
C GLY A 93 18.67 5.54 2.46
N ASP A 94 18.89 6.38 1.45
CA ASP A 94 19.54 7.68 1.59
C ASP A 94 18.70 8.79 0.95
N SER A 95 18.17 8.54 -0.24
CA SER A 95 17.51 9.52 -1.11
C SER A 95 16.09 9.09 -1.50
N TYR A 96 15.20 10.08 -1.60
CA TYR A 96 13.87 9.92 -2.17
C TYR A 96 13.88 10.29 -3.65
N TRP A 97 13.29 9.44 -4.47
CA TRP A 97 13.15 9.59 -5.92
C TRP A 97 11.69 9.46 -6.30
N GLY A 98 11.04 10.55 -6.70
CA GLY A 98 9.65 10.53 -7.15
C GLY A 98 9.39 11.52 -8.27
N ASN A 99 8.35 11.28 -9.07
CA ASN A 99 7.95 12.12 -10.19
C ASN A 99 6.62 12.88 -9.93
N VAL A 100 6.32 13.13 -8.66
CA VAL A 100 5.08 13.76 -8.17
C VAL A 100 5.34 15.14 -7.59
N THR A 101 4.27 15.91 -7.34
CA THR A 101 4.35 17.25 -6.77
C THR A 101 4.96 17.24 -5.35
N LEU A 102 5.50 18.38 -4.89
CA LEU A 102 6.09 18.48 -3.55
C LEU A 102 5.10 18.08 -2.44
N ALA A 103 3.84 18.51 -2.54
CA ALA A 103 2.80 18.16 -1.58
C ALA A 103 2.52 16.64 -1.52
N GLU A 104 2.55 15.96 -2.68
CA GLU A 104 2.43 14.51 -2.73
C GLU A 104 3.66 13.82 -2.12
N GLN A 105 4.87 14.34 -2.37
CA GLN A 105 6.09 13.86 -1.72
C GLN A 105 6.02 14.00 -0.19
N GLU A 106 5.50 15.11 0.33
CA GLU A 106 5.35 15.31 1.77
C GLU A 106 4.36 14.32 2.40
N ARG A 107 3.22 14.07 1.74
CA ARG A 107 2.27 13.01 2.14
C ARG A 107 2.91 11.63 2.15
N HIS A 108 3.63 11.30 1.09
CA HIS A 108 4.40 10.06 0.98
C HIS A 108 5.40 9.89 2.12
N LEU A 109 6.16 10.95 2.43
CA LEU A 109 7.13 10.94 3.52
C LEU A 109 6.47 10.81 4.90
N ALA A 110 5.27 11.36 5.08
CA ALA A 110 4.50 11.22 6.32
C ALA A 110 4.09 9.76 6.62
N ILE A 111 3.92 8.92 5.59
CA ILE A 111 3.65 7.48 5.73
C ILE A 111 4.96 6.68 5.82
N LEU A 112 5.97 7.05 5.02
CA LEU A 112 7.26 6.37 4.98
C LEU A 112 8.01 6.45 6.32
N ARG A 113 8.09 7.63 6.94
CA ARG A 113 8.87 7.83 8.17
C ARG A 113 8.43 6.91 9.31
N PRO A 114 7.13 6.79 9.63
CA PRO A 114 6.64 5.82 10.61
C PRO A 114 6.94 4.36 10.24
N MET A 115 6.84 3.99 8.96
CA MET A 115 7.20 2.63 8.51
C MET A 115 8.67 2.35 8.81
N LEU A 116 9.59 3.24 8.41
CA LEU A 116 11.03 3.08 8.62
C LEU A 116 11.41 3.10 10.11
N ALA A 117 10.70 3.88 10.93
CA ALA A 117 10.91 3.88 12.38
C ALA A 117 10.58 2.53 13.04
N ASN A 118 9.58 1.81 12.54
CA ASN A 118 9.18 0.49 13.06
C ASN A 118 9.89 -0.68 12.36
N TYR A 119 10.28 -0.48 11.10
CA TYR A 119 10.93 -1.48 10.25
C TYR A 119 12.17 -0.85 9.58
N PRO A 120 13.23 -0.56 10.35
CA PRO A 120 14.43 0.11 9.83
C PRO A 120 15.22 -0.78 8.85
N ALA A 121 14.95 -2.09 8.88
CA ALA A 121 15.47 -3.05 7.93
C ALA A 121 14.34 -3.96 7.45
N VAL A 122 14.52 -4.49 6.25
CA VAL A 122 13.65 -5.50 5.64
C VAL A 122 13.65 -6.77 6.53
N PRO A 123 12.50 -7.23 7.03
CA PRO A 123 12.43 -8.47 7.81
C PRO A 123 13.06 -9.68 7.11
N ALA A 124 13.62 -10.59 7.92
CA ALA A 124 14.22 -11.82 7.43
C ALA A 124 13.21 -12.68 6.64
N GLY A 125 13.66 -13.23 5.50
CA GLY A 125 12.81 -14.06 4.63
C GLY A 125 12.10 -13.31 3.49
N TYR A 126 12.37 -12.01 3.31
CA TYR A 126 11.85 -11.24 2.19
C TYR A 126 12.46 -11.65 0.83
N ASP A 127 11.61 -12.04 -0.12
CA ASP A 127 12.00 -12.58 -1.44
C ASP A 127 11.87 -11.58 -2.61
N GLY A 128 11.48 -10.33 -2.32
CA GLY A 128 11.25 -9.30 -3.34
C GLY A 128 9.79 -9.09 -3.72
N TRP A 129 8.91 -9.99 -3.30
CA TRP A 129 7.47 -9.79 -3.20
C TRP A 129 7.14 -9.81 -1.72
N TRP A 130 6.51 -8.76 -1.17
CA TRP A 130 6.11 -8.91 0.22
C TRP A 130 4.92 -9.86 0.34
N THR A 131 5.22 -11.14 0.54
CA THR A 131 4.27 -12.15 0.97
C THR A 131 4.71 -12.65 2.34
N PHE A 132 3.81 -12.62 3.33
CA PHE A 132 4.02 -13.43 4.52
C PHE A 132 3.76 -14.87 4.10
N GLN A 133 4.81 -15.57 3.68
CA GLN A 133 4.76 -17.03 3.67
C GLN A 133 4.70 -17.46 5.12
N THR A 134 3.53 -17.89 5.58
CA THR A 134 3.40 -18.65 6.82
C THR A 134 4.34 -19.84 6.71
N ARG A 135 5.43 -19.83 7.49
CA ARG A 135 6.20 -21.06 7.72
C ARG A 135 5.27 -22.02 8.46
N THR A 136 4.97 -23.14 7.81
CA THR A 136 4.38 -24.32 8.42
C THR A 136 5.31 -24.90 9.48
#